data_AF-A0A2N0KT94-F1
#
_entry.id   AF-A0A2N0KT94-F1
#
_cell.length_a   1.000
_cell.length_b   1.000
_cell.length_c   1.000
_cell.angle_alpha   90.00
_cell.angle_beta   90.00
_cell.angle_gamma   90.00
#
_symmetry.space_group_name_H-M   'P 1'
#
loop_
_entity.id
_entity.type
_entity.pdbx_description
1 polymer ?
#
loop_
_entity_poly.entity_id
_entity_poly.type
_entity_poly.pdbx_seq_one_letter_code
_entity_poly.pdbx_strand_id
1 'polypeptide(L)'
;MICSRKTSKNELTRLCANPDGSVTVDTTGKAPGRGAYICTGGGCYKKGLNRGRLEYVLRTKMDQDNWERILSEMSAPNDLMP
;
A
#
# COMPACT_ATOMS: atom_id res chain seq x y z
N MET A 1 2.54 0.09 -11.36
CA MET A 1 2.36 1.54 -11.09
C MET A 1 0.85 1.83 -11.09
N ILE A 2 0.30 2.28 -9.96
CA ILE A 2 -1.16 2.47 -9.77
C ILE A 2 -1.62 3.89 -10.15
N CYS A 3 -0.74 4.89 -10.03
CA CYS A 3 -0.98 6.26 -10.47
C CYS A 3 0.13 6.66 -11.45
N SER A 4 -0.23 7.00 -12.69
CA SER A 4 0.70 7.40 -13.76
C SER A 4 1.22 8.85 -13.61
N ARG A 5 1.27 9.41 -12.40
CA ARG A 5 1.78 10.77 -12.15
C ARG A 5 3.25 10.70 -11.75
N LYS A 6 4.04 11.69 -12.21
CA LYS A 6 5.40 11.96 -11.73
C LYS A 6 5.29 12.55 -10.32
N THR A 7 5.07 11.72 -9.30
CA THR A 7 5.08 12.14 -7.90
C THR A 7 6.48 11.93 -7.33
N SER A 8 6.85 12.74 -6.34
CA SER A 8 8.10 12.61 -5.60
C SER A 8 8.16 11.23 -4.93
N LYS A 9 9.34 10.59 -4.90
CA LYS A 9 9.55 9.25 -4.32
C LYS A 9 9.10 9.16 -2.85
N ASN A 10 9.08 10.29 -2.13
CA ASN A 10 8.64 10.42 -0.74
C ASN A 10 7.12 10.25 -0.54
N GLU A 11 6.33 10.26 -1.60
CA GLU A 11 4.87 10.09 -1.53
C GLU A 11 4.42 8.69 -2.00
N LEU A 12 5.35 7.74 -2.10
CA LEU A 12 5.08 6.37 -2.51
C LEU A 12 5.16 5.45 -1.30
N THR A 13 4.05 4.78 -1.01
CA THR A 13 3.97 3.74 0.00
C THR A 13 3.96 2.38 -0.68
N ARG A 14 4.85 1.47 -0.26
CA ARG A 14 4.86 0.09 -0.72
C ARG A 14 3.92 -0.73 0.16
N LEU A 15 2.97 -1.41 -0.45
CA LEU A 15 2.22 -2.50 0.17
C LEU A 15 2.89 -3.82 -0.18
N CYS A 16 3.00 -4.72 0.78
CA CYS A 16 3.49 -6.08 0.57
C CYS A 16 2.39 -7.08 0.92
N ALA A 17 2.13 -8.01 0.00
CA ALA A 17 1.34 -9.19 0.30
C ALA A 17 2.24 -10.27 0.89
N ASN A 18 1.96 -10.62 2.12
CA ASN A 18 2.64 -11.68 2.86
C ASN A 18 2.16 -13.06 2.37
N PRO A 19 2.95 -14.12 2.59
CA PRO A 19 2.59 -15.49 2.17
C PRO A 19 1.31 -16.03 2.83
N ASP A 20 0.93 -15.48 3.99
CA ASP A 20 -0.31 -15.81 4.71
C ASP A 20 -1.56 -15.15 4.10
N GLY A 21 -1.40 -14.34 3.06
CA GLY A 21 -2.47 -13.61 2.40
C GLY A 21 -2.79 -12.25 3.02
N SER A 22 -2.12 -11.87 4.11
CA SER A 22 -2.25 -10.56 4.71
C SER A 22 -1.52 -9.49 3.89
N VAL A 23 -1.99 -8.25 3.98
CA VAL A 23 -1.30 -7.11 3.35
C VAL A 23 -0.89 -6.10 4.39
N THR A 24 0.38 -5.71 4.32
CA THR A 24 0.99 -4.72 5.22
C THR A 24 1.69 -3.63 4.42
N VAL A 25 1.84 -2.46 5.04
CA VAL A 25 2.65 -1.36 4.53
C VAL A 25 4.11 -1.68 4.84
N ASP A 26 4.90 -1.92 3.79
CA ASP A 26 6.33 -2.13 3.92
C ASP A 26 7.10 -0.83 3.71
N THR A 27 7.45 -0.18 4.81
CA THR A 27 8.30 1.02 4.80
C THR A 27 9.79 0.68 4.64
N THR A 28 10.18 -0.56 4.90
CA THR A 28 11.59 -1.01 4.89
C THR A 28 12.05 -1.47 3.50
N GLY A 29 11.11 -1.85 2.63
CA GLY A 29 11.39 -2.43 1.31
C GLY A 29 11.96 -3.86 1.36
N LYS A 30 12.04 -4.46 2.55
CA LYS A 30 12.66 -5.77 2.78
C LYS A 30 11.65 -6.89 2.99
N ALA A 31 10.35 -6.59 3.02
CA ALA A 31 9.34 -7.61 3.25
C ALA A 31 9.31 -8.63 2.08
N PRO A 32 9.45 -9.94 2.38
CA PRO A 32 9.36 -11.00 1.38
C PRO A 32 7.92 -11.13 0.90
N GLY A 33 7.69 -10.92 -0.39
CA GLY A 33 6.35 -10.98 -0.96
C GLY A 33 6.17 -10.11 -2.20
N ARG A 34 4.94 -10.10 -2.72
CA ARG A 34 4.57 -9.24 -3.86
C ARG A 34 4.33 -7.82 -3.36
N GLY A 35 5.11 -6.88 -3.91
CA GLY A 35 5.00 -5.47 -3.58
C GLY A 35 4.17 -4.68 -4.58
N ALA A 36 3.30 -3.78 -4.11
CA ALA A 36 2.59 -2.79 -4.92
C ALA A 36 2.86 -1.38 -4.39
N TYR A 37 3.22 -0.45 -5.28
CA TYR A 37 3.43 0.95 -4.91
C TYR A 37 2.17 1.77 -5.13
N ILE A 38 1.77 2.51 -4.11
CA ILE A 38 0.63 3.42 -4.09
C ILE A 38 1.12 4.83 -3.80
N CYS A 39 0.58 5.82 -4.51
CA CYS A 39 0.80 7.23 -4.19
C CYS A 39 -0.09 7.63 -3.01
N THR A 40 0.50 7.95 -1.87
CA THR A 40 -0.21 8.52 -0.70
C THR A 40 -0.38 10.03 -0.81
N GLY A 41 0.47 10.70 -1.60
CA GLY A 41 0.36 12.12 -1.90
C GLY A 41 -0.72 12.51 -2.92
N GLY A 42 -1.16 13.77 -2.86
CA GLY A 42 -2.00 14.41 -3.88
C GLY A 42 -3.41 13.83 -4.07
N GLY A 43 -3.96 13.15 -3.07
CA GLY A 43 -5.32 12.56 -3.11
C GLY A 43 -5.45 11.28 -3.93
N CYS A 44 -4.33 10.69 -4.37
CA CYS A 44 -4.33 9.41 -5.08
C CYS A 44 -4.76 8.25 -4.18
N TYR A 45 -4.56 8.35 -2.86
CA TYR A 45 -5.08 7.35 -1.94
C TYR A 45 -6.63 7.34 -1.96
N LYS A 46 -7.30 8.50 -1.83
CA LYS A 46 -8.78 8.54 -1.82
C LYS A 46 -9.42 8.18 -3.17
N LYS A 47 -8.81 8.59 -4.29
CA LYS A 47 -9.39 8.42 -5.63
C LYS A 47 -8.85 7.22 -6.40
N GLY A 48 -7.68 6.72 -6.02
CA GLY A 48 -6.92 5.71 -6.76
C GLY A 48 -6.74 4.37 -6.05
N LEU A 49 -7.04 4.28 -4.74
CA LEU A 49 -7.18 2.97 -4.10
C LEU A 49 -8.46 2.30 -4.60
N ASN A 50 -8.30 1.37 -5.53
CA ASN A 50 -9.35 0.47 -5.95
C ASN A 50 -9.01 -0.94 -5.42
N ARG A 51 -9.91 -1.52 -4.62
CA ARG A 51 -9.75 -2.87 -4.07
C ARG A 51 -9.38 -3.88 -5.16
N GLY A 52 -10.14 -3.95 -6.24
CA GLY A 52 -9.88 -4.88 -7.34
C GLY A 52 -8.53 -4.68 -8.02
N ARG A 53 -8.04 -3.44 -8.15
CA ARG A 53 -6.71 -3.18 -8.70
C ARG A 53 -5.61 -3.64 -7.76
N LEU A 54 -5.78 -3.46 -6.45
CA LEU A 54 -4.83 -3.94 -5.46
C LEU A 54 -4.82 -5.46 -5.39
N GLU A 55 -5.99 -6.08 -5.44
CA GLU A 55 -6.11 -7.54 -5.50
C GLU A 55 -5.39 -8.12 -6.70
N TYR A 56 -5.56 -7.50 -7.88
CA TYR A 56 -4.89 -7.92 -9.10
C TYR A 56 -3.37 -7.81 -9.01
N VAL A 57 -2.84 -6.70 -8.48
CA VAL A 57 -1.39 -6.44 -8.41
C VAL A 57 -0.72 -7.27 -7.30
N LEU A 58 -1.33 -7.33 -6.12
CA LEU A 58 -0.82 -8.06 -4.96
C LEU A 58 -1.10 -9.56 -5.04
N ARG A 59 -2.03 -9.98 -5.91
CA ARG A 59 -2.56 -11.35 -6.01
C ARG A 59 -3.07 -11.88 -4.67
N THR A 60 -3.73 -11.04 -3.89
CA THR A 60 -4.36 -11.40 -2.63
C THR A 60 -5.68 -10.66 -2.47
N LYS A 61 -6.61 -11.14 -1.65
CA LYS A 61 -7.90 -10.48 -1.45
C LYS A 61 -7.78 -9.25 -0.56
N MET A 62 -8.43 -8.15 -0.97
CA MET A 62 -8.63 -6.97 -0.14
C MET A 62 -9.97 -7.11 0.57
N ASP A 63 -10.06 -8.14 1.42
CA ASP A 63 -11.15 -8.28 2.36
C ASP A 63 -11.14 -7.11 3.36
N GLN A 64 -12.23 -6.95 4.12
CA GLN A 64 -12.42 -5.81 5.01
C GLN A 64 -11.26 -5.66 6.01
N ASP A 65 -10.77 -6.76 6.58
CA ASP A 65 -9.63 -6.76 7.51
C ASP A 65 -8.33 -6.23 6.88
N ASN A 66 -7.99 -6.70 5.68
CA ASN A 66 -6.81 -6.23 4.95
C ASN A 66 -6.96 -4.76 4.57
N TRP A 67 -8.18 -4.35 4.18
CA TRP A 67 -8.47 -2.98 3.81
C TRP A 67 -8.33 -2.01 4.98
N GLU A 68 -8.91 -2.36 6.14
CA GLU A 68 -8.82 -1.55 7.35
C GLU A 68 -7.40 -1.49 7.88
N ARG A 69 -6.66 -2.60 7.83
CA ARG A 69 -5.23 -2.64 8.19
C ARG A 69 -4.41 -1.66 7.36
N ILE A 70 -4.54 -1.71 6.03
CA ILE A 70 -3.82 -0.78 5.13
C ILE A 70 -4.21 0.68 5.44
N LEU A 71 -5.50 0.96 5.62
CA LEU A 71 -5.96 2.32 5.92
C LEU A 71 -5.41 2.83 7.26
N SER A 72 -5.38 1.97 8.28
CA SER A 72 -4.82 2.28 9.60
C SER A 72 -3.32 2.58 9.49
N GLU A 73 -2.57 1.67 8.86
CA GLU A 73 -1.11 1.80 8.67
C GLU A 73 -0.72 2.98 7.77
N MET A 74 -1.56 3.35 6.80
CA MET A 74 -1.36 4.54 5.97
C MET A 74 -1.78 5.85 6.64
N SER A 75 -2.71 5.82 7.61
CA SER A 75 -3.16 7.02 8.34
C SER A 75 -2.23 7.41 9.48
N ALA A 76 -1.46 6.45 10.00
CA ALA A 76 -0.33 6.75 10.85
C ALA A 76 0.76 7.37 9.96
N PRO A 77 1.08 8.67 10.09
CA PRO A 77 2.32 9.16 9.52
C PRO A 77 3.42 8.27 10.07
N ASN A 78 4.27 7.77 9.19
CA ASN A 78 5.44 6.98 9.54
C ASN A 78 6.47 7.89 10.25
N ASP A 79 6.12 8.29 11.48
CA ASP A 79 6.93 8.95 12.51
C ASP A 79 7.28 7.93 13.61
N LEU A 80 7.65 6.72 13.19
CA LEU A 80 8.33 5.77 14.07
C LEU A 80 9.61 5.30 13.41
N MET A 81 10.62 6.15 13.52
CA MET A 81 11.92 5.70 14.02
C MET A 81 12.52 6.81 14.89
N PRO A 82 12.77 6.60 16.20
CA PRO A 82 14.01 7.09 16.78
C PRO A 82 15.22 6.38 16.14
#